data_AF-A0A972IAX0-F1
#
_entry.id   AF-A0A972IAX0-F1
#
_cell.length_a   1.000
_cell.length_b   1.000
_cell.length_c   1.000
_cell.angle_alpha   90.00
_cell.angle_beta   90.00
_cell.angle_gamma   90.00
#
_symmetry.space_group_name_H-M   'P 1'
#
loop_
_entity.id
_entity.type
_entity.pdbx_description
1 polymer ?
#
loop_
_entity_poly.entity_id
_entity_poly.type
_entity_poly.pdbx_seq_one_letter_code
_entity_poly.pdbx_strand_id
1 'polypeptide(L)'
;MTETSKAHRGRFLALDLLRFLAVVLMVQGHTFREVLVQSVRDTTWFSWHEYIHGFTAPIFLFSSGLAFGITTFRGWEKHLSWGPTLKKRFERYILLLLIGYWIHLPRLSIKSLMEASPERLAKVFKVDALQNIGVTLLLAELLVIALRTPKRFVRAASALGIAFVLAAPFLGQLSLEGVPIFFAGFINRSTGSFFPLAPYSAFLLAGIVTAYFLYDAERGGFRERSGLKLLVFGCAVAGFGKLMTELGADAALFGDHNVWVYGPFFFLVRIGVVWAVL
;
A
#
# COMPACT_ATOMS: atom_id res chain seq x y z
N MET A 1 41.23 -10.17 25.87
CA MET A 1 40.13 -10.62 25.00
C MET A 1 39.15 -9.47 24.89
N THR A 2 39.21 -8.71 23.79
CA THR A 2 38.30 -7.62 23.49
C THR A 2 37.00 -8.21 22.95
N GLU A 3 35.95 -8.20 23.76
CA GLU A 3 34.60 -8.46 23.29
C GLU A 3 34.22 -7.36 22.30
N THR A 4 34.34 -7.66 21.01
CA THR A 4 33.68 -6.88 19.97
C THR A 4 32.18 -7.05 20.16
N SER A 5 31.57 -6.09 20.88
CA SER A 5 30.14 -5.82 20.82
C SER A 5 29.74 -5.80 19.35
N LYS A 6 29.02 -6.84 18.90
CA LYS A 6 28.32 -6.82 17.62
C LYS A 6 27.33 -5.66 17.71
N ALA A 7 27.71 -4.49 17.18
CA ALA A 7 26.82 -3.36 17.02
C ALA A 7 25.51 -3.89 16.44
N HIS A 8 24.46 -3.87 17.27
CA HIS A 8 23.15 -4.35 16.89
C HIS A 8 22.72 -3.47 15.72
N ARG A 9 22.91 -3.95 14.47
CA ARG A 9 22.54 -3.22 13.25
C ARG A 9 21.12 -2.71 13.47
N GLY A 10 20.97 -1.40 13.64
CA GLY A 10 19.78 -0.79 14.24
C GLY A 10 18.52 -1.28 13.53
N ARG A 11 17.77 -2.16 14.20
CA ARG A 11 16.45 -2.59 13.74
C ARG A 11 15.50 -1.42 13.94
N PHE A 12 14.71 -1.10 12.92
CA PHE A 12 13.74 -0.02 13.03
C PHE A 12 12.50 -0.52 13.77
N LEU A 13 12.55 -0.46 15.11
CA LEU A 13 11.52 -1.00 15.99
C LEU A 13 10.12 -0.47 15.64
N ALA A 14 10.01 0.82 15.29
CA ALA A 14 8.75 1.44 14.88
C ALA A 14 8.10 0.73 13.67
N LEU A 15 8.88 0.37 12.65
CA LEU A 15 8.37 -0.38 11.50
C LEU A 15 7.98 -1.82 11.87
N ASP A 16 8.74 -2.47 12.75
CA ASP A 16 8.41 -3.82 13.22
C ASP A 16 7.07 -3.79 14.01
N LEU A 17 6.87 -2.81 14.89
CA LEU A 17 5.63 -2.60 15.64
C LEU A 17 4.45 -2.21 14.73
N LEU A 18 4.68 -1.34 13.75
CA LEU A 18 3.64 -0.93 12.80
C LEU A 18 3.12 -2.13 11.97
N ARG A 19 4.03 -3.03 11.57
CA ARG A 19 3.67 -4.28 10.87
C ARG A 19 2.93 -5.24 11.78
N PHE A 20 3.38 -5.38 13.04
CA PHE A 20 2.68 -6.19 14.03
C PHE A 20 1.25 -5.69 14.23
N LEU A 21 1.06 -4.38 14.39
CA LEU A 21 -0.26 -3.76 14.49
C LEU A 21 -1.13 -4.08 13.26
N ALA A 22 -0.58 -3.96 12.05
CA ALA A 22 -1.30 -4.28 10.82
C ALA A 22 -1.77 -5.74 10.79
N VAL A 23 -0.92 -6.70 11.17
CA VAL A 23 -1.27 -8.13 11.24
C VAL A 23 -2.40 -8.36 12.24
N VAL A 24 -2.30 -7.77 13.44
CA VAL A 24 -3.33 -7.88 14.47
C VAL A 24 -4.68 -7.36 13.95
N LEU A 25 -4.71 -6.15 13.36
CA LEU A 25 -5.92 -5.57 12.80
C LEU A 25 -6.50 -6.36 11.63
N MET A 26 -5.65 -6.97 10.80
CA MET A 26 -6.06 -7.81 9.68
C MET A 26 -6.76 -9.09 10.16
N VAL A 27 -6.08 -9.87 11.01
CA VAL A 27 -6.62 -11.13 11.53
C VAL A 27 -7.89 -10.86 12.32
N GLN A 28 -7.88 -9.84 13.18
CA GLN A 28 -9.03 -9.50 14.01
C GLN A 28 -10.23 -9.05 13.18
N GLY A 29 -10.05 -8.19 12.18
CA GLY A 29 -11.17 -7.72 11.36
C GLY A 29 -11.77 -8.80 10.46
N HIS A 30 -10.94 -9.64 9.83
CA HIS A 30 -11.47 -10.78 9.08
C HIS A 30 -12.17 -11.79 9.98
N THR A 31 -11.60 -12.09 11.16
CA THR A 31 -12.26 -12.99 12.11
C THR A 31 -13.64 -12.44 12.49
N PHE A 32 -13.74 -11.16 12.83
CA PHE A 32 -15.00 -10.56 13.26
C PHE A 32 -16.05 -10.56 12.14
N ARG A 33 -15.64 -10.30 10.89
CA ARG A 33 -16.50 -10.39 9.69
C ARG A 33 -16.94 -11.81 9.32
N GLU A 34 -16.28 -12.84 9.83
CA GLU A 34 -16.70 -14.22 9.55
C GLU A 34 -17.50 -14.81 10.72
N VAL A 35 -17.11 -14.53 11.97
CA VAL A 35 -17.67 -15.24 13.15
C VAL A 35 -18.79 -14.50 13.88
N LEU A 36 -18.85 -13.16 13.81
CA LEU A 36 -19.89 -12.42 14.54
C LEU A 36 -21.24 -12.57 13.86
N VAL A 37 -22.29 -12.75 14.64
CA VAL A 37 -23.68 -12.78 14.14
C VAL A 37 -24.13 -11.40 13.66
N GLN A 38 -25.10 -11.36 12.74
CA GLN A 38 -25.57 -10.12 12.12
C GLN A 38 -26.05 -9.08 13.14
N SER A 39 -26.72 -9.50 14.22
CA SER A 39 -27.20 -8.59 15.27
C SER A 39 -26.09 -7.80 15.97
N VAL A 40 -24.86 -8.32 16.01
CA VAL A 40 -23.69 -7.61 16.53
C VAL A 40 -23.10 -6.69 15.45
N ARG A 41 -23.13 -7.10 14.18
CA ARG A 41 -22.61 -6.30 13.06
C ARG A 41 -23.43 -5.04 12.77
N ASP A 42 -24.70 -5.05 13.14
CA ASP A 42 -25.59 -3.89 12.99
C ASP A 42 -25.41 -2.84 14.10
N THR A 43 -24.53 -3.10 15.09
CA THR A 43 -24.27 -2.17 16.19
C THR A 43 -23.30 -1.06 15.82
N THR A 44 -23.42 0.10 16.47
CA THR A 44 -22.50 1.24 16.33
C THR A 44 -21.05 0.86 16.62
N TRP A 45 -20.82 -0.06 17.57
CA TRP A 45 -19.48 -0.56 17.87
C TRP A 45 -18.83 -1.24 16.65
N PHE A 46 -19.60 -2.05 15.90
CA PHE A 46 -19.07 -2.73 14.72
C PHE A 46 -18.75 -1.73 13.59
N SER A 47 -19.55 -0.67 13.43
CA SER A 47 -19.24 0.41 12.49
C SER A 47 -17.93 1.13 12.82
N TRP A 48 -17.68 1.41 14.11
CA TRP A 48 -16.39 1.97 14.56
C TRP A 48 -15.24 1.00 14.36
N HIS A 49 -15.47 -0.29 14.63
CA HIS A 49 -14.49 -1.33 14.36
C HIS A 49 -14.15 -1.41 12.87
N GLU A 50 -15.12 -1.39 11.97
CA GLU A 50 -14.92 -1.38 10.51
C GLU A 50 -14.18 -0.13 10.04
N TYR A 51 -14.48 1.03 10.64
CA TYR A 51 -13.73 2.28 10.41
C TYR A 51 -12.24 2.11 10.73
N ILE A 52 -11.92 1.57 11.92
CA ILE A 52 -10.54 1.30 12.36
C ILE A 52 -9.89 0.22 11.47
N HIS A 53 -10.62 -0.84 11.16
CA HIS A 53 -10.13 -1.91 10.29
C HIS A 53 -9.80 -1.40 8.88
N GLY A 54 -10.46 -0.34 8.41
CA GLY A 54 -10.14 0.36 7.17
C GLY A 54 -8.70 0.90 7.06
N PHE A 55 -7.98 1.06 8.19
CA PHE A 55 -6.57 1.46 8.21
C PHE A 55 -5.59 0.30 8.01
N THR A 56 -6.04 -0.95 8.13
CA THR A 56 -5.21 -2.15 8.01
C THR A 56 -4.42 -2.16 6.69
N ALA A 57 -5.11 -1.95 5.57
CA ALA A 57 -4.49 -1.97 4.25
C ALA A 57 -3.53 -0.79 4.02
N PRO A 58 -3.90 0.49 4.32
CA PRO A 58 -2.96 1.60 4.33
C PRO A 58 -1.67 1.32 5.11
N ILE A 59 -1.76 0.74 6.30
CA ILE A 59 -0.58 0.41 7.12
C ILE A 59 0.30 -0.66 6.45
N PHE A 60 -0.29 -1.74 5.89
CA PHE A 60 0.46 -2.77 5.18
C PHE A 60 1.18 -2.24 3.93
N LEU A 61 0.47 -1.46 3.12
CA LEU A 61 1.01 -0.87 1.89
C LEU A 61 2.14 0.11 2.22
N PHE A 62 1.89 1.02 3.16
CA PHE A 62 2.88 1.99 3.62
C PHE A 62 4.12 1.32 4.22
N SER A 63 3.95 0.35 5.13
CA SER A 63 5.08 -0.36 5.76
C SER A 63 5.89 -1.20 4.77
N SER A 64 5.26 -1.71 3.70
CA SER A 64 5.95 -2.38 2.59
C SER A 64 6.84 -1.40 1.82
N GLY A 65 6.30 -0.21 1.51
CA GLY A 65 7.04 0.88 0.87
C GLY A 65 8.16 1.43 1.73
N LEU A 66 7.92 1.60 3.03
CA LEU A 66 8.93 2.07 3.99
C LEU A 66 10.12 1.12 4.05
N ALA A 67 9.87 -0.20 4.12
CA ALA A 67 10.93 -1.19 4.11
C ALA A 67 11.67 -1.28 2.77
N PHE A 68 10.95 -1.17 1.65
CA PHE A 68 11.55 -1.02 0.32
C PHE A 68 12.51 0.17 0.32
N GLY A 69 12.05 1.35 0.75
CA GLY A 69 12.83 2.57 0.76
C GLY A 69 14.08 2.46 1.63
N ILE A 70 13.94 2.01 2.88
CA ILE A 70 15.07 1.86 3.82
C ILE A 70 16.16 0.95 3.24
N THR A 71 15.77 -0.20 2.68
CA THR A 71 16.73 -1.15 2.13
C THR A 71 17.39 -0.63 0.86
N THR A 72 16.63 0.07 0.01
CA THR A 72 17.10 0.65 -1.25
C THR A 72 18.07 1.81 -1.00
N PHE A 73 17.72 2.78 -0.15
CA PHE A 73 18.57 3.94 0.10
C PHE A 73 19.87 3.59 0.84
N ARG A 74 19.84 2.60 1.73
CA ARG A 74 21.05 2.08 2.39
C ARG A 74 22.03 1.39 1.43
N GLY A 75 21.52 0.87 0.31
CA GLY A 75 22.29 0.05 -0.63
C GLY A 75 22.14 0.49 -2.07
N TRP A 76 22.00 1.79 -2.33
CA TRP A 76 21.54 2.33 -3.62
C TRP A 76 22.19 1.69 -4.85
N GLU A 77 23.52 1.65 -4.90
CA GLU A 77 24.29 1.09 -6.01
C GLU A 77 23.96 -0.38 -6.32
N LYS A 78 23.55 -1.16 -5.30
CA LYS A 78 23.19 -2.58 -5.46
C LYS A 78 21.85 -2.79 -6.18
N HIS A 79 21.12 -1.71 -6.44
CA HIS A 79 19.79 -1.71 -7.06
C HIS A 79 19.79 -1.06 -8.46
N LEU A 80 20.95 -0.60 -8.95
CA LEU A 80 21.05 0.06 -10.26
C LEU A 80 21.27 -0.90 -11.43
N SER A 81 21.78 -2.09 -11.17
CA SER A 81 22.10 -3.09 -12.18
C SER A 81 21.73 -4.50 -11.72
N TRP A 82 21.62 -5.41 -12.69
CA TRP A 82 21.28 -6.80 -12.41
C TRP A 82 22.38 -7.47 -11.57
N GLY A 83 21.96 -8.05 -10.44
CA GLY A 83 22.85 -8.73 -9.51
C GLY A 83 22.07 -9.54 -8.48
N PRO A 84 22.74 -10.24 -7.55
CA PRO A 84 22.10 -11.13 -6.58
C PRO A 84 21.04 -10.42 -5.72
N THR A 85 21.26 -9.14 -5.40
CA THR A 85 20.32 -8.32 -4.63
C THR A 85 19.04 -8.07 -5.41
N LEU A 86 19.16 -7.61 -6.66
CA LEU A 86 18.02 -7.29 -7.52
C LEU A 86 17.22 -8.56 -7.85
N LYS A 87 17.91 -9.64 -8.22
CA LYS A 87 17.29 -10.94 -8.51
C LYS A 87 16.41 -11.41 -7.35
N LYS A 88 16.93 -11.37 -6.11
CA LYS A 88 16.15 -11.75 -4.90
C LYS A 88 14.94 -10.85 -4.66
N ARG A 89 14.97 -9.58 -5.06
CA ARG A 89 13.80 -8.68 -4.96
C ARG A 89 12.74 -9.05 -5.99
N PHE A 90 13.14 -9.22 -7.24
CA PHE A 90 12.25 -9.65 -8.32
C PHE A 90 11.60 -11.00 -8.01
N GLU A 91 12.37 -11.97 -7.52
CA GLU A 91 11.83 -13.27 -7.05
C GLU A 91 10.74 -13.09 -5.99
N ARG A 92 10.96 -12.19 -5.02
CA ARG A 92 9.95 -11.90 -3.99
C ARG A 92 8.71 -11.23 -4.56
N TYR A 93 8.86 -10.29 -5.50
CA TYR A 93 7.71 -9.59 -6.10
C TYR A 93 6.88 -10.53 -6.95
N ILE A 94 7.53 -11.38 -7.74
CA ILE A 94 6.87 -12.45 -8.49
C ILE A 94 6.19 -13.43 -7.54
N LEU A 95 6.86 -13.83 -6.45
CA LEU A 95 6.26 -14.72 -5.44
C LEU A 95 5.00 -14.11 -4.82
N LEU A 96 4.99 -12.82 -4.50
CA LEU A 96 3.81 -12.13 -3.98
C LEU A 96 2.64 -12.16 -4.99
N LEU A 97 2.92 -11.94 -6.27
CA LEU A 97 1.93 -12.03 -7.34
C LEU A 97 1.38 -13.45 -7.47
N LEU A 98 2.27 -14.45 -7.47
CA LEU A 98 1.91 -15.87 -7.58
C LEU A 98 1.04 -16.29 -6.39
N ILE A 99 1.45 -15.98 -5.15
CA ILE A 99 0.67 -16.30 -3.95
C ILE A 99 -0.68 -15.58 -3.97
N GLY A 100 -0.70 -14.30 -4.34
CA GLY A 100 -1.93 -13.51 -4.42
C GLY A 100 -2.97 -14.17 -5.34
N TYR A 101 -2.59 -14.52 -6.57
CA TYR A 101 -3.51 -15.20 -7.48
C TYR A 101 -3.79 -16.65 -7.09
N TRP A 102 -2.83 -17.34 -6.46
CA TRP A 102 -3.03 -18.72 -6.02
C TRP A 102 -4.14 -18.84 -4.97
N ILE A 103 -4.23 -17.89 -4.03
CA ILE A 103 -5.30 -17.88 -3.00
C ILE A 103 -6.71 -17.80 -3.64
N HIS A 104 -6.84 -17.25 -4.84
CA HIS A 104 -8.11 -17.15 -5.56
C HIS A 104 -8.42 -18.36 -6.44
N LEU A 105 -7.50 -19.33 -6.61
CA LEU A 105 -7.73 -20.49 -7.45
C LEU A 105 -8.53 -21.57 -6.71
N PRO A 106 -9.79 -21.87 -7.11
CA PRO A 106 -10.58 -22.91 -6.46
C PRO A 106 -10.08 -24.34 -6.78
N ARG A 107 -9.39 -24.53 -7.93
CA ARG A 107 -8.74 -25.79 -8.34
C ARG A 107 -7.49 -25.46 -9.16
N LEU A 108 -6.41 -26.24 -8.98
CA LEU A 108 -5.16 -26.11 -9.73
C LEU A 108 -5.26 -26.79 -11.11
N SER A 109 -6.12 -26.26 -12.00
CA SER A 109 -6.25 -26.78 -13.36
C SER A 109 -6.25 -25.64 -14.39
N ILE A 110 -5.22 -25.61 -15.25
CA ILE A 110 -5.08 -24.64 -16.34
C ILE A 110 -6.22 -24.79 -17.36
N LYS A 111 -6.64 -26.03 -17.65
CA LYS A 111 -7.76 -26.33 -18.54
C LYS A 111 -9.08 -25.74 -18.01
N SER A 112 -9.32 -25.86 -16.71
CA SER A 112 -10.48 -25.23 -16.06
C SER A 112 -10.43 -23.70 -16.09
N LEU A 113 -9.27 -23.08 -16.31
CA LEU A 113 -9.13 -21.63 -16.46
C LEU A 113 -9.46 -21.17 -17.88
N MET A 114 -9.02 -21.93 -18.88
CA MET A 114 -9.27 -21.63 -20.29
C MET A 114 -10.77 -21.78 -20.66
N GLU A 115 -11.47 -22.67 -19.96
CA GLU A 115 -12.91 -22.92 -20.14
C GLU A 115 -13.78 -22.13 -19.13
N ALA A 116 -13.18 -21.25 -18.32
CA ALA A 116 -13.90 -20.51 -17.29
C ALA A 116 -14.76 -19.38 -17.87
N SER A 117 -15.95 -19.19 -17.31
CA SER A 117 -16.81 -18.05 -17.65
C SER A 117 -16.14 -16.72 -17.24
N PRO A 118 -16.50 -15.58 -17.87
CA PRO A 118 -15.97 -14.27 -17.53
C PRO A 118 -16.10 -13.92 -16.04
N GLU A 119 -17.21 -14.29 -15.40
CA GLU A 119 -17.46 -14.05 -13.98
C GLU A 119 -16.51 -14.86 -13.08
N ARG A 120 -16.18 -16.08 -13.50
CA ARG A 120 -15.21 -16.93 -12.80
C ARG A 120 -13.79 -16.42 -12.99
N LEU A 121 -13.44 -15.93 -14.18
CA LEU A 121 -12.16 -15.28 -14.44
C LEU A 121 -12.01 -13.99 -13.61
N ALA A 122 -13.08 -13.20 -13.48
CA ALA A 122 -13.07 -12.00 -12.63
C ALA A 122 -12.73 -12.33 -11.16
N LYS A 123 -13.26 -13.43 -10.63
CA LYS A 123 -12.94 -13.90 -9.27
C LYS A 123 -11.49 -14.36 -9.13
N VAL A 124 -10.95 -15.05 -10.14
CA VAL A 124 -9.54 -15.51 -10.13
C VAL A 124 -8.57 -14.35 -10.25
N PHE A 125 -8.83 -13.42 -11.17
CA PHE A 125 -7.98 -12.26 -11.44
C PHE A 125 -8.28 -11.05 -10.56
N LYS A 126 -8.98 -11.29 -9.45
CA LYS A 126 -9.20 -10.30 -8.41
C LYS A 126 -7.86 -9.77 -7.91
N VAL A 127 -7.79 -8.45 -7.75
CA VAL A 127 -6.62 -7.76 -7.21
C VAL A 127 -6.87 -7.45 -5.75
N ASP A 128 -6.11 -8.16 -4.91
CA ASP A 128 -6.03 -7.92 -3.48
C ASP A 128 -4.70 -7.26 -3.09
N ALA A 129 -4.43 -7.12 -1.79
CA ALA A 129 -3.29 -6.37 -1.28
C ALA A 129 -1.95 -6.94 -1.77
N LEU A 130 -1.81 -8.26 -1.90
CA LEU A 130 -0.55 -8.89 -2.34
C LEU A 130 -0.20 -8.53 -3.78
N GLN A 131 -1.19 -8.55 -4.68
CA GLN A 131 -1.03 -8.20 -6.08
C GLN A 131 -0.67 -6.72 -6.22
N ASN A 132 -1.38 -5.85 -5.50
CA ASN A 132 -1.08 -4.42 -5.47
C ASN A 132 0.35 -4.15 -4.98
N ILE A 133 0.77 -4.76 -3.87
CA ILE A 133 2.13 -4.65 -3.33
C ILE A 133 3.14 -5.14 -4.36
N GLY A 134 2.94 -6.32 -4.94
CA GLY A 134 3.84 -6.91 -5.93
C GLY A 134 4.07 -6.02 -7.14
N VAL A 135 2.99 -5.52 -7.77
CA VAL A 135 3.05 -4.62 -8.94
C VAL A 135 3.68 -3.29 -8.57
N THR A 136 3.29 -2.69 -7.44
CA THR A 136 3.81 -1.36 -7.05
C THR A 136 5.30 -1.42 -6.67
N LEU A 137 5.75 -2.49 -6.00
CA LEU A 137 7.17 -2.69 -5.69
C LEU A 137 7.99 -2.95 -6.96
N LEU A 138 7.46 -3.71 -7.91
CA LEU A 138 8.09 -3.91 -9.22
C LEU A 138 8.24 -2.56 -9.95
N LEU A 139 7.18 -1.77 -10.02
CA LEU A 139 7.20 -0.44 -10.62
C LEU A 139 8.22 0.48 -9.91
N ALA A 140 8.25 0.46 -8.58
CA ALA A 140 9.23 1.23 -7.82
C ALA A 140 10.68 0.79 -8.12
N GLU A 141 10.95 -0.51 -8.26
CA GLU A 141 12.29 -1.00 -8.62
C GLU A 141 12.69 -0.59 -10.04
N LEU A 142 11.76 -0.66 -10.99
CA LEU A 142 11.98 -0.17 -12.35
C LEU A 142 12.29 1.33 -12.36
N LEU A 143 11.62 2.13 -11.53
CA LEU A 143 11.91 3.55 -11.37
C LEU A 143 13.31 3.81 -10.78
N VAL A 144 13.78 2.98 -9.84
CA VAL A 144 15.15 3.06 -9.31
C VAL A 144 16.17 2.84 -10.44
N ILE A 145 15.98 1.79 -11.23
CA ILE A 145 16.86 1.45 -12.37
C ILE A 145 16.82 2.53 -13.44
N ALA A 146 15.64 3.11 -13.73
CA ALA A 146 15.49 4.13 -14.76
C ALA A 146 16.08 5.49 -14.35
N LEU A 147 15.82 5.93 -13.11
CA LEU A 147 16.11 7.30 -12.67
C LEU A 147 17.51 7.46 -12.05
N ARG A 148 18.15 6.34 -11.69
CA ARG A 148 19.56 6.19 -11.27
C ARG A 148 20.02 6.97 -10.05
N THR A 149 19.27 7.98 -9.59
CA THR A 149 19.61 8.83 -8.45
C THR A 149 18.47 8.85 -7.43
N PRO A 150 18.76 8.86 -6.11
CA PRO A 150 17.73 8.85 -5.07
C PRO A 150 16.77 10.04 -5.18
N LYS A 151 17.30 11.25 -5.46
CA LYS A 151 16.51 12.48 -5.58
C LYS A 151 15.52 12.42 -6.74
N ARG A 152 15.93 11.95 -7.93
CA ARG A 152 15.02 11.81 -9.07
C ARG A 152 13.97 10.74 -8.80
N PHE A 153 14.39 9.62 -8.23
CA PHE A 153 13.49 8.53 -7.84
C PHE A 153 12.40 8.99 -6.87
N VAL A 154 12.77 9.69 -5.80
CA VAL A 154 11.80 10.18 -4.80
C VAL A 154 10.85 11.22 -5.39
N ARG A 155 11.34 12.14 -6.25
CA ARG A 155 10.47 13.08 -6.96
C ARG A 155 9.45 12.36 -7.84
N ALA A 156 9.89 11.35 -8.60
CA ALA A 156 9.00 10.55 -9.44
C ALA A 156 8.01 9.72 -8.62
N ALA A 157 8.45 9.10 -7.52
CA ALA A 157 7.59 8.34 -6.61
C ALA A 157 6.53 9.24 -5.96
N SER A 158 6.90 10.45 -5.53
CA SER A 158 5.95 11.45 -5.03
C SER A 158 4.95 11.89 -6.11
N ALA A 159 5.43 12.20 -7.31
CA ALA A 159 4.56 12.62 -8.42
C ALA A 159 3.59 11.51 -8.81
N LEU A 160 4.06 10.26 -8.90
CA LEU A 160 3.23 9.10 -9.20
C LEU A 160 2.21 8.81 -8.09
N GLY A 161 2.59 8.95 -6.82
CA GLY A 161 1.67 8.81 -5.69
C GLY A 161 0.55 9.85 -5.75
N ILE A 162 0.89 11.12 -5.98
CA ILE A 162 -0.08 12.19 -6.17
C ILE A 162 -0.99 11.90 -7.37
N ALA A 163 -0.41 11.47 -8.50
CA ALA A 163 -1.17 11.11 -9.69
C ALA A 163 -2.17 9.97 -9.41
N PHE A 164 -1.78 8.92 -8.68
CA PHE A 164 -2.70 7.84 -8.32
C PHE A 164 -3.84 8.31 -7.40
N VAL A 165 -3.57 9.22 -6.47
CA VAL A 165 -4.63 9.77 -5.60
C VAL A 165 -5.60 10.61 -6.41
N LEU A 166 -5.11 11.54 -7.24
CA LEU A 166 -5.95 12.42 -8.05
C LEU A 166 -6.70 11.68 -9.17
N ALA A 167 -6.12 10.60 -9.71
CA ALA A 167 -6.76 9.78 -10.73
C ALA A 167 -7.81 8.81 -10.17
N ALA A 168 -7.77 8.51 -8.86
CA ALA A 168 -8.61 7.47 -8.26
C ALA A 168 -10.12 7.68 -8.47
N PRO A 169 -10.70 8.89 -8.30
CA PRO A 169 -12.12 9.12 -8.56
C PRO A 169 -12.53 8.81 -9.99
N PHE A 170 -11.71 9.23 -10.96
CA PHE A 170 -11.98 9.05 -12.39
C PHE A 170 -11.83 7.58 -12.82
N LEU A 171 -10.76 6.92 -12.36
CA LEU A 171 -10.55 5.49 -12.64
C LEU A 171 -11.65 4.64 -12.01
N GLY A 172 -12.15 5.03 -10.84
CA GLY A 172 -13.24 4.37 -10.15
C GLY A 172 -14.57 4.33 -10.92
N GLN A 173 -14.78 5.27 -11.84
CA GLN A 173 -16.00 5.41 -12.66
C GLN A 173 -15.83 4.91 -14.10
N LEU A 174 -14.60 4.59 -14.50
CA LEU A 174 -14.31 4.20 -15.88
C LEU A 174 -15.00 2.88 -16.25
N SER A 175 -15.74 2.88 -17.36
CA SER A 175 -16.22 1.63 -17.98
C SER A 175 -15.03 0.86 -18.54
N LEU A 176 -14.90 -0.41 -18.16
CA LEU A 176 -13.81 -1.29 -18.56
C LEU A 176 -14.20 -2.24 -19.69
N GLU A 177 -15.18 -1.86 -20.51
CA GLU A 177 -15.55 -2.61 -21.71
C GLU A 177 -14.33 -2.78 -22.64
N GLY A 178 -14.08 -4.01 -23.06
CA GLY A 178 -12.93 -4.36 -23.92
C GLY A 178 -11.58 -4.44 -23.19
N VAL A 179 -11.47 -4.05 -21.91
CA VAL A 179 -10.24 -4.24 -21.14
C VAL A 179 -10.11 -5.71 -20.74
N PRO A 180 -8.95 -6.36 -21.00
CA PRO A 180 -8.75 -7.74 -20.56
C PRO A 180 -8.91 -7.88 -19.05
N ILE A 181 -9.65 -8.90 -18.61
CA ILE A 181 -10.01 -9.10 -17.19
C ILE A 181 -8.81 -9.12 -16.24
N PHE A 182 -7.64 -9.57 -16.74
CA PHE A 182 -6.37 -9.56 -16.02
C PHE A 182 -5.92 -8.16 -15.60
N PHE A 183 -6.17 -7.15 -16.43
CA PHE A 183 -5.81 -5.75 -16.16
C PHE A 183 -6.93 -4.98 -15.46
N ALA A 184 -8.18 -5.35 -15.69
CA ALA A 184 -9.34 -4.62 -15.17
C ALA A 184 -9.31 -4.46 -13.64
N GLY A 185 -8.90 -5.52 -12.92
CA GLY A 185 -8.81 -5.49 -11.46
C GLY A 185 -7.77 -4.51 -10.89
N PHE A 186 -6.78 -4.09 -11.68
CA PHE A 186 -5.79 -3.10 -11.28
C PHE A 186 -6.28 -1.66 -11.47
N ILE A 187 -7.33 -1.45 -12.27
CA ILE A 187 -7.86 -0.12 -12.60
C ILE A 187 -8.91 0.30 -11.57
N ASN A 188 -9.95 -0.52 -11.39
CA ASN A 188 -11.02 -0.22 -10.44
C ASN A 188 -11.65 -1.51 -9.87
N ARG A 189 -12.71 -1.34 -9.07
CA ARG A 189 -13.38 -2.42 -8.33
C ARG A 189 -14.49 -3.13 -9.09
N SER A 190 -14.69 -2.87 -10.39
CA SER A 190 -15.76 -3.48 -11.20
C SER A 190 -15.69 -5.01 -11.26
N THR A 191 -14.48 -5.59 -11.17
CA THR A 191 -14.27 -7.06 -11.16
C THR A 191 -14.41 -7.68 -9.77
N GLY A 192 -14.83 -6.91 -8.76
CA GLY A 192 -14.84 -7.34 -7.36
C GLY A 192 -13.48 -7.23 -6.65
N SER A 193 -12.48 -6.61 -7.28
CA SER A 193 -11.19 -6.27 -6.67
C SER A 193 -11.36 -5.36 -5.45
N PHE A 194 -10.51 -5.55 -4.44
CA PHE A 194 -10.50 -4.69 -3.25
C PHE A 194 -9.47 -3.57 -3.36
N PHE A 195 -8.33 -3.82 -4.01
CA PHE A 195 -7.16 -2.94 -3.96
C PHE A 195 -6.60 -2.61 -5.36
N PRO A 196 -7.36 -1.89 -6.22
CA PRO A 196 -6.82 -1.35 -7.48
C PRO A 196 -5.59 -0.48 -7.22
N LEU A 197 -4.79 -0.16 -8.26
CA LEU A 197 -3.57 0.63 -8.09
C LEU A 197 -3.87 2.03 -7.54
N ALA A 198 -4.91 2.69 -8.05
CA ALA A 198 -5.36 3.98 -7.57
C ALA A 198 -6.51 3.83 -6.54
N PRO A 199 -6.41 4.39 -5.32
CA PRO A 199 -5.29 5.16 -4.78
C PRO A 199 -4.27 4.31 -3.99
N TYR A 200 -4.46 3.00 -3.88
CA TYR A 200 -3.76 2.17 -2.89
C TYR A 200 -2.22 2.12 -3.06
N SER A 201 -1.72 2.13 -4.29
CA SER A 201 -0.28 2.21 -4.59
C SER A 201 0.35 3.48 -4.02
N ALA A 202 -0.42 4.57 -3.86
CA ALA A 202 0.08 5.80 -3.27
C ALA A 202 0.45 5.67 -1.79
N PHE A 203 -0.18 4.77 -1.02
CA PHE A 203 0.25 4.50 0.37
C PHE A 203 1.65 3.89 0.40
N LEU A 204 1.93 2.95 -0.51
CA LEU A 204 3.24 2.32 -0.64
C LEU A 204 4.30 3.33 -1.09
N LEU A 205 3.99 4.14 -2.12
CA LEU A 205 4.87 5.21 -2.59
C LEU A 205 5.14 6.25 -1.48
N ALA A 206 4.12 6.62 -0.69
CA ALA A 206 4.28 7.48 0.49
C ALA A 206 5.23 6.86 1.54
N GLY A 207 5.17 5.54 1.73
CA GLY A 207 6.12 4.80 2.56
C GLY A 207 7.56 4.94 2.04
N ILE A 208 7.79 4.81 0.73
CA ILE A 208 9.11 4.99 0.11
C ILE A 208 9.62 6.42 0.31
N VAL A 209 8.77 7.42 0.09
CA VAL A 209 9.12 8.85 0.29
C VAL A 209 9.44 9.11 1.76
N THR A 210 8.67 8.54 2.68
CA THR A 210 8.92 8.65 4.13
C THR A 210 10.27 8.03 4.51
N ALA A 211 10.62 6.88 3.94
CA ALA A 211 11.93 6.25 4.16
C ALA A 211 13.09 7.16 3.75
N TYR A 212 12.96 7.91 2.66
CA TYR A 212 13.99 8.84 2.20
C TYR A 212 14.25 9.96 3.21
N PHE A 213 13.20 10.48 3.84
CA PHE A 213 13.32 11.55 4.84
C PHE A 213 13.75 11.04 6.22
N LEU A 214 13.46 9.78 6.56
CA LEU A 214 13.83 9.15 7.82
C LEU A 214 15.24 8.57 7.82
N TYR A 215 15.72 8.10 6.67
CA TYR A 215 17.04 7.50 6.55
C TYR A 215 18.13 8.57 6.51
N ASP A 216 19.10 8.45 7.41
CA ASP A 216 20.30 9.27 7.44
C ASP A 216 21.47 8.48 6.85
N ALA A 217 21.86 8.85 5.64
CA ALA A 217 22.96 8.20 4.92
C ALA A 217 24.33 8.47 5.59
N GLU A 218 24.53 9.62 6.23
CA GLU A 218 25.79 10.01 6.88
C GLU A 218 26.00 9.23 8.17
N ARG A 219 24.92 9.02 8.93
CA ARG A 219 24.95 8.24 10.18
C ARG A 219 24.74 6.74 9.98
N GLY A 220 24.43 6.30 8.75
CA GLY A 220 24.09 4.91 8.46
C GLY A 220 22.87 4.39 9.22
N GLY A 221 21.99 5.28 9.69
CA GLY A 221 20.94 5.02 10.67
C GLY A 221 19.68 5.85 10.44
N PHE A 222 18.76 5.84 11.42
CA PHE A 222 17.53 6.63 11.35
C PHE A 222 17.73 7.99 12.00
N ARG A 223 17.09 9.02 11.46
CA ARG A 223 17.09 10.36 12.05
C ARG A 223 16.39 10.36 13.41
N GLU A 224 17.16 10.61 14.46
CA GLU A 224 16.65 10.78 15.82
C GLU A 224 15.57 11.87 15.87
N ARG A 225 14.54 11.67 16.71
CA ARG A 225 13.43 12.61 16.95
C ARG A 225 12.51 12.88 15.74
N SER A 226 12.52 12.01 14.73
CA SER A 226 11.55 12.12 13.62
C SER A 226 10.10 11.83 14.03
N GLY A 227 9.89 11.06 15.11
CA GLY A 227 8.55 10.66 15.57
C GLY A 227 7.62 11.83 15.89
N LEU A 228 8.07 12.84 16.66
CA LEU A 228 7.24 14.01 16.95
C LEU A 228 6.88 14.81 15.68
N LYS A 229 7.81 14.90 14.73
CA LYS A 229 7.57 15.58 13.45
C LYS A 229 6.54 14.82 12.61
N LEU A 230 6.65 13.49 12.56
CA LEU A 230 5.68 12.63 11.89
C LEU A 230 4.31 12.68 12.56
N LEU A 231 4.26 12.72 13.90
CA LEU A 231 3.04 12.90 14.67
C LEU A 231 2.33 14.21 14.33
N VAL A 232 3.03 15.34 14.46
CA VAL A 232 2.47 16.66 14.18
C VAL A 232 2.05 16.78 12.71
N PHE A 233 2.90 16.35 11.78
CA PHE A 233 2.60 16.38 10.36
C PHE A 233 1.42 15.46 10.00
N GLY A 234 1.39 14.24 10.54
CA GLY A 234 0.33 13.27 10.34
C GLY A 234 -1.02 13.77 10.85
N CYS A 235 -1.05 14.32 12.06
CA CYS A 235 -2.25 14.96 12.62
C CYS A 235 -2.72 16.14 11.78
N ALA A 236 -1.81 17.00 11.29
CA ALA A 236 -2.16 18.13 10.44
C ALA A 236 -2.76 17.67 9.10
N VAL A 237 -2.14 16.69 8.44
CA VAL A 237 -2.64 16.12 7.18
C VAL A 237 -3.98 15.42 7.38
N ALA A 238 -4.13 14.64 8.46
CA ALA A 238 -5.38 13.96 8.76
C ALA A 238 -6.51 14.95 9.08
N GLY A 239 -6.23 15.98 9.87
CA GLY A 239 -7.17 17.05 10.19
C GLY A 239 -7.61 17.83 8.95
N PHE A 240 -6.67 18.17 8.07
CA PHE A 240 -6.97 18.82 6.80
C PHE A 240 -7.83 17.92 5.89
N GLY A 241 -7.46 16.65 5.74
CA GLY A 241 -8.25 15.69 4.96
C GLY A 241 -9.68 15.54 5.48
N LYS A 242 -9.84 15.45 6.80
CA LYS A 242 -11.16 15.36 7.46
C LYS A 242 -12.00 16.61 7.21
N LEU A 243 -11.41 17.79 7.40
CA LEU A 243 -12.08 19.06 7.15
C LEU A 243 -12.56 19.16 5.68
N MET A 244 -11.69 18.86 4.71
CA MET A 244 -12.06 18.92 3.30
C MET A 244 -13.15 17.89 2.93
N THR A 245 -13.10 16.70 3.53
CA THR A 245 -14.13 15.66 3.35
C THR A 245 -15.49 16.17 3.89
N GLU A 246 -15.51 16.76 5.08
CA GLU A 246 -16.72 17.31 5.72
C GLU A 246 -17.30 18.52 4.98
N LEU A 247 -16.45 19.33 4.33
CA LEU A 247 -16.87 20.43 3.47
C LEU A 247 -17.39 19.98 2.09
N GLY A 248 -17.40 18.68 1.79
CA GLY A 248 -17.85 18.15 0.50
C GLY A 248 -16.91 18.44 -0.67
N ALA A 249 -15.63 18.73 -0.39
CA ALA A 249 -14.66 19.11 -1.42
C ALA A 249 -14.39 17.98 -2.43
N ASP A 250 -14.51 16.71 -2.02
CA ASP A 250 -14.42 15.55 -2.91
C ASP A 250 -15.46 15.65 -4.05
N ALA A 251 -16.73 15.86 -3.70
CA ALA A 251 -17.80 15.95 -4.69
C ALA A 251 -17.67 17.21 -5.56
N ALA A 252 -17.26 18.33 -4.96
CA ALA A 252 -17.09 19.60 -5.65
C ALA A 252 -15.95 19.59 -6.68
N LEU A 253 -14.86 18.87 -6.41
CA LEU A 253 -13.65 18.86 -7.27
C LEU A 253 -13.58 17.65 -8.20
N PHE A 254 -14.11 16.49 -7.80
CA PHE A 254 -13.93 15.23 -8.51
C PHE A 254 -15.26 14.58 -8.95
N GLY A 255 -16.40 15.23 -8.71
CA GLY A 255 -17.72 14.70 -9.02
C GLY A 255 -18.15 13.57 -8.08
N ASP A 256 -19.28 12.93 -8.37
CA ASP A 256 -19.82 11.86 -7.53
C ASP A 256 -18.96 10.60 -7.59
N HIS A 257 -18.51 10.12 -6.44
CA HIS A 257 -17.70 8.91 -6.32
C HIS A 257 -17.75 8.37 -4.89
N ASN A 258 -17.32 7.11 -4.72
CA ASN A 258 -17.18 6.54 -3.39
C ASN A 258 -15.99 7.18 -2.65
N VAL A 259 -16.26 8.17 -1.81
CA VAL A 259 -15.26 8.92 -1.01
C VAL A 259 -14.42 7.99 -0.13
N TRP A 260 -15.01 6.94 0.43
CA TRP A 260 -14.31 6.00 1.30
C TRP A 260 -13.22 5.20 0.56
N VAL A 261 -13.47 4.86 -0.70
CA VAL A 261 -12.55 4.06 -1.52
C VAL A 261 -11.60 4.97 -2.30
N TYR A 262 -12.16 5.90 -3.08
CA TYR A 262 -11.44 6.67 -4.10
C TYR A 262 -11.19 8.13 -3.71
N GLY A 263 -11.77 8.62 -2.61
CA GLY A 263 -11.70 10.04 -2.23
C GLY A 263 -10.29 10.52 -1.91
N PRO A 264 -9.76 11.53 -2.63
CA PRO A 264 -8.46 12.14 -2.35
C PRO A 264 -8.33 12.69 -0.93
N PHE A 265 -9.35 13.36 -0.37
CA PHE A 265 -9.24 13.92 0.97
C PHE A 265 -9.34 12.84 2.05
N PHE A 266 -10.15 11.81 1.83
CA PHE A 266 -10.17 10.65 2.71
C PHE A 266 -8.89 9.80 2.62
N PHE A 267 -8.18 9.82 1.49
CA PHE A 267 -6.81 9.29 1.42
C PHE A 267 -5.87 10.07 2.37
N LEU A 268 -5.97 11.41 2.41
CA LEU A 268 -5.17 12.24 3.34
C LEU A 268 -5.44 11.89 4.81
N VAL A 269 -6.70 11.65 5.18
CA VAL A 269 -7.06 11.14 6.52
C VAL A 269 -6.27 9.87 6.84
N ARG A 270 -6.31 8.89 5.93
CA ARG A 270 -5.68 7.58 6.14
C ARG A 270 -4.16 7.66 6.22
N ILE A 271 -3.50 8.35 5.28
CA ILE A 271 -2.04 8.47 5.31
C ILE A 271 -1.56 9.33 6.49
N GLY A 272 -2.31 10.37 6.87
CA GLY A 272 -2.04 11.20 8.03
C GLY A 272 -2.04 10.41 9.33
N VAL A 273 -3.03 9.53 9.53
CA VAL A 273 -3.07 8.63 10.68
C VAL A 273 -1.89 7.64 10.66
N VAL A 274 -1.54 7.09 9.50
CA VAL A 274 -0.38 6.18 9.39
C VAL A 274 0.92 6.89 9.77
N TRP A 275 1.12 8.15 9.36
CA TRP A 275 2.26 8.94 9.82
C TRP A 275 2.21 9.27 11.31
N ALA A 276 1.02 9.53 11.85
CA ALA A 276 0.87 9.85 13.27
C ALA A 276 1.19 8.65 14.19
N VAL A 277 0.94 7.43 13.72
CA VAL A 277 1.17 6.18 14.46
C VAL A 277 2.61 5.66 14.31
N LEU A 278 3.32 6.02 13.24
CA LEU A 278 4.71 5.59 12.96
C LEU A 278 5.75 6.23 13.90
#